data_AF-A0A0U5F0H7-F1
#
_entry.id   AF-A0A0U5F0H7-F1
#
_cell.length_a   1.000
_cell.length_b   1.000
_cell.length_c   1.000
_cell.angle_alpha   90.00
_cell.angle_beta   90.00
_cell.angle_gamma   90.00
#
_symmetry.space_group_name_H-M   'P 1'
#
loop_
_entity.id
_entity.type
_entity.pdbx_description
1 polymer ?
#
loop_
_entity_poly.entity_id
_entity_poly.type
_entity_poly.pdbx_seq_one_letter_code
_entity_poly.pdbx_strand_id
1 'polypeptide(L)'
;MRFSSVVAAAALAVSFGAASAAHAADTLGAPTAKLTLTAKSADIGLGYTWGDGTLTYAGKAHAFSITGGTIAAVGFSKIEGTGTVYNLHRLKDFNGTYAAAHGEATLGQGLGGAVLENKNGVRIKIETISQGARLAGSAQGLTLTLK
;
A
#
# COMPACT_ATOMS: atom_id res chain seq x y z
N MET A 1 66.60 -17.10 -30.80
CA MET A 1 66.36 -16.76 -29.38
C MET A 1 65.21 -17.61 -28.89
N ARG A 2 65.51 -18.59 -28.02
CA ARG A 2 64.55 -19.52 -27.41
C ARG A 2 64.26 -18.97 -26.02
N PHE A 3 63.00 -18.79 -25.65
CA PHE A 3 62.64 -18.69 -24.24
C PHE A 3 61.45 -19.62 -23.98
N SER A 4 61.77 -20.67 -23.22
CA SER A 4 60.85 -21.69 -22.74
C SER A 4 59.93 -21.13 -21.67
N SER A 5 58.76 -21.76 -21.62
CA SER A 5 57.67 -21.71 -20.65
C SER A 5 58.08 -22.00 -19.21
N VAL A 6 57.38 -21.38 -18.24
CA VAL A 6 57.03 -22.01 -16.95
C VAL A 6 55.63 -21.53 -16.52
N VAL A 7 54.83 -22.52 -16.12
CA VAL A 7 53.45 -22.48 -15.61
C VAL A 7 53.43 -22.05 -14.13
N ALA A 8 52.41 -21.30 -13.71
CA ALA A 8 51.96 -21.31 -12.31
C ALA A 8 50.47 -20.93 -12.21
N ALA A 9 49.66 -21.91 -11.81
CA ALA A 9 48.26 -21.76 -11.44
C ALA A 9 48.13 -21.27 -9.98
N ALA A 10 47.13 -20.46 -9.68
CA ALA A 10 46.61 -20.28 -8.31
C ALA A 10 45.15 -19.82 -8.35
N ALA A 11 44.36 -20.43 -7.47
CA ALA A 11 42.91 -20.52 -7.47
C ALA A 11 42.17 -19.22 -7.16
N LEU A 12 41.07 -18.97 -7.87
CA LEU A 12 40.05 -17.99 -7.51
C LEU A 12 39.01 -18.65 -6.61
N ALA A 13 39.04 -18.28 -5.33
CA ALA A 13 38.09 -18.71 -4.32
C ALA A 13 36.66 -18.28 -4.68
N VAL A 14 35.73 -19.23 -4.69
CA VAL A 14 34.29 -18.97 -4.79
C VAL A 14 33.82 -18.47 -3.43
N SER A 15 33.76 -17.15 -3.24
CA SER A 15 33.09 -16.55 -2.09
C SER A 15 31.58 -16.60 -2.31
N PHE A 16 30.90 -17.40 -1.50
CA PHE A 16 29.45 -17.49 -1.37
C PHE A 16 28.92 -16.15 -0.82
N GLY A 17 28.57 -15.23 -1.72
CA GLY A 17 27.95 -13.96 -1.37
C GLY A 17 26.50 -14.17 -1.01
N ALA A 18 26.15 -13.95 0.26
CA ALA A 18 24.78 -13.89 0.74
C ALA A 18 23.97 -12.92 -0.12
N ALA A 19 22.93 -13.44 -0.79
CA ALA A 19 21.94 -12.62 -1.47
C ALA A 19 21.24 -11.76 -0.43
N SER A 20 21.70 -10.52 -0.26
CA SER A 20 20.92 -9.50 0.41
C SER A 20 19.68 -9.30 -0.44
N ALA A 21 18.52 -9.69 0.09
CA ALA A 21 17.24 -9.34 -0.49
C ALA A 21 17.16 -7.81 -0.47
N ALA A 22 17.53 -7.20 -1.60
CA ALA A 22 17.31 -5.80 -1.84
C ALA A 22 15.79 -5.60 -1.89
N HIS A 23 15.20 -5.27 -0.73
CA HIS A 23 13.85 -4.76 -0.68
C HIS A 23 13.85 -3.49 -1.51
N ALA A 24 13.19 -3.52 -2.67
CA ALA A 24 12.95 -2.33 -3.47
C ALA A 24 12.36 -1.27 -2.54
N ALA A 25 13.10 -0.20 -2.28
CA ALA A 25 12.64 0.88 -1.44
C ALA A 25 11.41 1.50 -2.13
N ASP A 26 10.29 1.54 -1.42
CA ASP A 26 9.10 2.21 -1.93
C ASP A 26 9.43 3.70 -2.12
N THR A 27 9.06 4.28 -3.26
CA THR A 27 9.32 5.70 -3.57
C THR A 27 8.58 6.65 -2.62
N LEU A 28 7.63 6.12 -1.84
CA LEU A 28 6.89 6.79 -0.78
C LEU A 28 7.69 6.99 0.53
N GLY A 29 8.90 6.41 0.62
CA GLY A 29 9.77 6.47 1.80
C GLY A 29 9.59 5.28 2.74
N ALA A 30 10.06 5.43 3.98
CA ALA A 30 10.01 4.36 4.97
C ALA A 30 8.57 4.11 5.46
N PRO A 31 8.13 2.84 5.55
CA PRO A 31 6.81 2.51 6.07
C PRO A 31 6.71 2.86 7.57
N THR A 32 5.63 3.51 7.96
CA THR A 32 5.37 3.98 9.33
C THR A 32 4.32 3.16 10.08
N ALA A 33 3.40 2.53 9.34
CA ALA A 33 2.38 1.64 9.89
C ALA A 33 1.88 0.66 8.82
N LYS A 34 1.10 -0.32 9.26
CA LYS A 34 0.34 -1.22 8.39
C LYS A 34 -1.13 -1.18 8.77
N LEU A 35 -2.02 -1.43 7.82
CA LEU A 35 -3.43 -1.56 8.10
C LEU A 35 -4.05 -2.76 7.39
N THR A 36 -5.14 -3.24 7.98
CA THR A 36 -6.10 -4.13 7.35
C THR A 36 -7.47 -3.47 7.38
N LEU A 37 -8.28 -3.72 6.37
CA LEU A 37 -9.62 -3.16 6.27
C LEU A 37 -10.61 -4.12 5.64
N THR A 38 -11.86 -3.93 6.01
CA THR A 38 -13.03 -4.49 5.33
C THR A 38 -14.01 -3.37 5.09
N ALA A 39 -14.34 -3.12 3.82
CA ALA A 39 -15.31 -2.11 3.44
C ALA A 39 -16.41 -2.72 2.57
N LYS A 40 -17.61 -2.19 2.71
CA LYS A 40 -18.79 -2.52 1.93
C LYS A 40 -19.26 -1.25 1.25
N SER A 41 -19.78 -1.39 0.03
CA SER A 41 -20.43 -0.28 -0.64
C SER A 41 -21.75 -0.71 -1.25
N ALA A 42 -22.68 0.23 -1.32
CA ALA A 42 -23.93 0.07 -2.04
C ALA A 42 -24.15 1.28 -2.93
N ASP A 43 -24.43 1.03 -4.21
CA ASP A 43 -24.79 2.05 -5.18
C ASP A 43 -26.14 1.76 -5.83
N ILE A 44 -27.13 2.53 -5.39
CA ILE A 44 -28.50 2.61 -5.92
C ILE A 44 -28.83 4.05 -6.35
N GLY A 45 -27.81 4.86 -6.66
CA GLY A 45 -27.97 6.26 -7.08
C GLY A 45 -26.75 7.12 -6.76
N LEU A 46 -26.53 7.44 -5.49
CA LEU A 46 -25.42 8.32 -5.03
C LEU A 46 -24.18 7.55 -4.55
N GLY A 47 -24.33 6.25 -4.22
CA GLY A 47 -23.26 5.41 -3.74
C GLY A 47 -22.73 5.78 -2.33
N TYR A 48 -22.56 4.79 -1.45
CA TYR A 48 -21.92 5.00 -0.14
C TYR A 48 -21.08 3.80 0.27
N THR A 49 -19.94 4.08 0.91
CA THR A 49 -19.04 3.07 1.48
C THR A 49 -19.01 3.16 3.00
N TRP A 50 -19.05 2.02 3.67
CA TRP A 50 -18.86 1.90 5.11
C TRP A 50 -18.03 0.67 5.46
N GLY A 51 -17.34 0.71 6.58
CA GLY A 51 -16.54 -0.42 7.02
C GLY A 51 -15.69 -0.11 8.24
N ASP A 52 -14.77 -1.02 8.50
CA ASP A 52 -13.88 -0.96 9.65
C ASP A 52 -12.51 -1.52 9.28
N GLY A 53 -11.52 -1.18 10.07
CA GLY A 53 -10.18 -1.72 9.93
C GLY A 53 -9.36 -1.61 11.20
N THR A 54 -8.15 -2.13 11.12
CA THR A 54 -7.15 -2.07 12.19
C THR A 54 -5.87 -1.49 11.66
N LEU A 55 -5.40 -0.42 12.30
CA LEU A 55 -4.12 0.21 12.06
C LEU A 55 -3.12 -0.30 13.09
N THR A 56 -2.02 -0.89 12.63
CA THR A 56 -0.88 -1.26 13.46
C THR A 56 0.18 -0.16 13.37
N TYR A 57 0.26 0.66 14.41
CA TYR A 57 1.21 1.78 14.52
C TYR A 57 2.08 1.60 15.76
N ALA A 58 3.41 1.69 15.59
CA ALA A 58 4.38 1.51 16.67
C ALA A 58 4.16 0.23 17.52
N GLY A 59 3.78 -0.88 16.86
CA GLY A 59 3.52 -2.17 17.51
C GLY A 59 2.18 -2.29 18.24
N LYS A 60 1.31 -1.27 18.17
CA LYS A 60 -0.03 -1.28 18.79
C LYS A 60 -1.12 -1.29 17.72
N ALA A 61 -2.16 -2.07 17.98
CA ALA A 61 -3.34 -2.14 17.13
C ALA A 61 -4.36 -1.08 17.53
N HIS A 62 -4.88 -0.35 16.56
CA HIS A 62 -5.87 0.71 16.72
C HIS A 62 -7.03 0.47 15.74
N ALA A 63 -8.24 0.32 16.26
CA ALA A 63 -9.42 0.15 15.43
C ALA A 63 -9.81 1.50 14.80
N PHE A 64 -10.29 1.46 13.56
CA PHE A 64 -10.85 2.62 12.88
C PHE A 64 -12.10 2.25 12.09
N SER A 65 -12.94 3.24 11.81
CA SER A 65 -14.09 3.14 10.92
C SER A 65 -13.79 3.81 9.57
N ILE A 66 -14.48 3.34 8.54
CA ILE A 66 -14.41 3.81 7.16
C ILE A 66 -15.78 4.30 6.76
N THR A 67 -15.87 5.51 6.20
CA THR A 67 -17.10 6.07 5.65
C THR A 67 -16.79 6.93 4.43
N GLY A 68 -17.75 7.13 3.51
CA GLY A 68 -17.60 8.11 2.43
C GLY A 68 -18.01 7.60 1.06
N GLY A 69 -17.29 8.06 0.03
CA GLY A 69 -17.64 7.83 -1.38
C GLY A 69 -17.71 6.35 -1.75
N THR A 70 -18.49 6.02 -2.78
CA THR A 70 -18.62 4.63 -3.25
C THR A 70 -17.34 4.12 -3.88
N ILE A 71 -17.00 2.87 -3.62
CA ILE A 71 -15.92 2.14 -4.30
C ILE A 71 -16.42 1.33 -5.51
N ALA A 72 -17.74 1.20 -5.69
CA ALA A 72 -18.38 0.50 -6.80
C ALA A 72 -19.34 1.41 -7.57
N ALA A 73 -19.41 1.25 -8.89
CA ALA A 73 -20.25 2.09 -9.76
C ALA A 73 -21.70 1.62 -9.90
N VAL A 74 -22.01 0.36 -9.57
CA VAL A 74 -23.37 -0.21 -9.61
C VAL A 74 -23.49 -1.35 -8.59
N GLY A 75 -24.56 -1.34 -7.79
CA GLY A 75 -24.93 -2.46 -6.93
C GLY A 75 -24.16 -2.53 -5.61
N PHE A 76 -24.11 -3.72 -5.00
CA PHE A 76 -23.43 -3.95 -3.72
C PHE A 76 -22.05 -4.57 -3.93
N SER A 77 -21.06 -4.10 -3.18
CA SER A 77 -19.70 -4.67 -3.19
C SER A 77 -19.15 -4.82 -1.77
N LYS A 78 -18.24 -5.79 -1.60
CA LYS A 78 -17.44 -5.96 -0.39
C LYS A 78 -15.99 -6.10 -0.80
N ILE A 79 -15.12 -5.40 -0.07
CA ILE A 79 -13.66 -5.49 -0.23
C ILE A 79 -13.02 -5.83 1.10
N GLU A 80 -11.99 -6.64 1.05
CA GLU A 80 -11.04 -6.83 2.12
C GLU A 80 -9.67 -6.48 1.57
N GLY A 81 -8.87 -5.77 2.35
CA GLY A 81 -7.59 -5.28 1.86
C GLY A 81 -6.58 -5.04 2.94
N THR A 82 -5.33 -5.00 2.50
CA THR A 82 -4.17 -4.64 3.33
C THR A 82 -3.45 -3.46 2.70
N GLY A 83 -2.84 -2.63 3.53
CA GLY A 83 -2.10 -1.49 3.05
C GLY A 83 -0.96 -1.11 3.97
N THR A 84 0.02 -0.44 3.38
CA THR A 84 1.15 0.15 4.11
C THR A 84 0.95 1.66 4.20
N VAL A 85 1.19 2.20 5.39
CA VAL A 85 1.00 3.61 5.72
C VAL A 85 2.35 4.29 5.84
N TYR A 86 2.48 5.43 5.18
CA TYR A 86 3.67 6.26 5.11
C TYR A 86 3.40 7.63 5.71
N ASN A 87 4.45 8.30 6.18
CA ASN A 87 4.41 9.66 6.71
C ASN A 87 3.45 9.84 7.92
N LEU A 88 3.16 8.77 8.67
CA LEU A 88 2.39 8.85 9.91
C LEU A 88 3.32 9.08 11.10
N HIS A 89 3.36 10.33 11.60
CA HIS A 89 4.19 10.72 12.74
C HIS A 89 3.44 10.74 14.07
N ARG A 90 2.13 11.02 14.04
CA ARG A 90 1.26 11.04 15.22
C ARG A 90 0.00 10.28 14.90
N LEU A 91 -0.46 9.45 15.82
CA LEU A 91 -1.64 8.61 15.61
C LEU A 91 -2.87 9.41 15.15
N LYS A 92 -3.08 10.61 15.70
CA LYS A 92 -4.19 11.51 15.32
C LYS A 92 -4.15 11.98 13.85
N ASP A 93 -2.98 12.02 13.23
CA ASP A 93 -2.83 12.46 11.83
C ASP A 93 -3.40 11.44 10.85
N PHE A 94 -3.65 10.21 11.32
CA PHE A 94 -4.35 9.17 10.56
C PHE A 94 -5.81 9.54 10.28
N ASN A 95 -6.46 10.26 11.21
CA ASN A 95 -7.86 10.64 11.04
C ASN A 95 -8.01 11.66 9.90
N GLY A 96 -8.91 11.39 8.96
CA GLY A 96 -9.23 12.31 7.88
C GLY A 96 -9.78 11.64 6.63
N THR A 97 -10.09 12.47 5.65
CA THR A 97 -10.53 12.04 4.32
C THR A 97 -9.30 11.80 3.44
N TYR A 98 -9.22 10.60 2.89
CA TYR A 98 -8.20 10.13 1.97
C TYR A 98 -8.76 10.13 0.55
N ALA A 99 -8.02 10.71 -0.39
CA ALA A 99 -8.32 10.70 -1.82
C ALA A 99 -7.13 10.14 -2.59
N ALA A 100 -7.34 9.77 -3.86
CA ALA A 100 -6.24 9.27 -4.68
C ALA A 100 -5.12 10.33 -4.82
N ALA A 101 -3.88 9.92 -4.59
CA ALA A 101 -2.72 10.80 -4.74
C ALA A 101 -2.54 11.20 -6.21
N HIS A 102 -2.16 12.46 -6.46
CA HIS A 102 -1.98 13.00 -7.81
C HIS A 102 -0.94 12.18 -8.60
N GLY A 103 -1.36 11.61 -9.74
CA GLY A 103 -0.46 10.87 -10.65
C GLY A 103 -0.16 9.41 -10.31
N GLU A 104 -0.60 8.91 -9.14
CA GLU A 104 -0.33 7.53 -8.67
C GLU A 104 -1.58 6.63 -8.66
N ALA A 105 -2.69 7.13 -9.21
CA ALA A 105 -3.97 6.43 -9.25
C ALA A 105 -4.10 5.48 -10.46
N THR A 106 -3.24 4.47 -10.60
CA THR A 106 -3.40 3.42 -11.64
C THR A 106 -4.35 2.33 -11.17
N LEU A 107 -5.64 2.66 -11.07
CA LEU A 107 -6.69 1.68 -10.78
C LEU A 107 -7.17 1.04 -12.09
N GLY A 108 -6.59 -0.11 -12.45
CA GLY A 108 -7.22 -0.96 -13.47
C GLY A 108 -6.35 -1.89 -14.32
N GLN A 109 -5.01 -1.90 -14.23
CA GLN A 109 -4.18 -2.71 -15.14
C GLN A 109 -3.02 -3.49 -14.48
N GLY A 110 -2.96 -3.54 -13.14
CA GLY A 110 -1.97 -4.36 -12.43
C GLY A 110 -0.67 -3.64 -12.08
N LEU A 111 0.00 -4.19 -11.06
CA LEU A 111 1.30 -3.83 -10.46
C LEU A 111 1.40 -2.50 -9.68
N GLY A 112 0.53 -1.51 -9.90
CA GLY A 112 0.50 -0.27 -9.11
C GLY A 112 -0.70 -0.22 -8.17
N GLY A 113 -0.51 -0.56 -6.89
CA GLY A 113 -1.54 -0.37 -5.85
C GLY A 113 -2.00 1.09 -5.75
N ALA A 114 -3.26 1.34 -5.38
CA ALA A 114 -3.76 2.70 -5.21
C ALA A 114 -3.06 3.37 -4.02
N VAL A 115 -2.49 4.55 -4.25
CA VAL A 115 -1.99 5.42 -3.18
C VAL A 115 -3.06 6.44 -2.84
N LEU A 116 -3.47 6.48 -1.58
CA LEU A 116 -4.42 7.44 -1.04
C LEU A 116 -3.71 8.39 -0.09
N GLU A 117 -4.07 9.67 -0.11
CA GLU A 117 -3.46 10.71 0.72
C GLU A 117 -4.53 11.54 1.43
N ASN A 118 -4.27 11.90 2.70
CA ASN A 118 -5.09 12.85 3.45
C ASN A 118 -4.44 14.24 3.55
N LYS A 119 -5.18 15.23 4.07
CA LYS A 119 -4.68 16.61 4.25
C LYS A 119 -3.47 16.76 5.17
N ASN A 120 -3.16 15.74 5.99
CA ASN A 120 -1.99 15.72 6.85
C ASN A 120 -0.75 15.15 6.13
N GLY A 121 -0.87 14.77 4.84
CA GLY A 121 0.19 14.15 4.05
C GLY A 121 0.42 12.68 4.38
N VAL A 122 -0.46 12.05 5.17
CA VAL A 122 -0.40 10.61 5.44
C VAL A 122 -0.82 9.87 4.18
N ARG A 123 0.03 8.94 3.75
CA ARG A 123 -0.18 8.18 2.51
C ARG A 123 -0.43 6.71 2.80
N ILE A 124 -1.43 6.12 2.16
CA ILE A 124 -1.80 4.71 2.28
C ILE A 124 -1.64 4.07 0.90
N LYS A 125 -0.71 3.14 0.77
CA LYS A 125 -0.58 2.30 -0.42
C LYS A 125 -1.34 1.00 -0.19
N ILE A 126 -2.39 0.78 -0.96
CA ILE A 126 -3.17 -0.46 -0.92
C ILE A 126 -2.41 -1.54 -1.67
N GLU A 127 -2.05 -2.63 -0.99
CA GLU A 127 -1.21 -3.69 -1.53
C GLU A 127 -2.04 -4.84 -2.10
N THR A 128 -3.13 -5.19 -1.42
CA THR A 128 -4.02 -6.29 -1.82
C THR A 128 -5.46 -5.85 -1.64
N ILE A 129 -6.28 -6.20 -2.62
CA ILE A 129 -7.75 -6.19 -2.54
C ILE A 129 -8.27 -7.55 -3.00
N SER A 130 -9.33 -8.04 -2.38
CA SER A 130 -9.96 -9.32 -2.75
C SER A 130 -10.23 -9.41 -4.27
N GLN A 131 -10.05 -10.60 -4.86
CA GLN A 131 -10.32 -10.85 -6.28
C GLN A 131 -11.74 -10.43 -6.68
N GLY A 132 -11.86 -9.66 -7.77
CA GLY A 132 -13.15 -9.19 -8.31
C GLY A 132 -13.59 -7.81 -7.81
N ALA A 133 -12.96 -7.28 -6.75
CA ALA A 133 -13.14 -5.90 -6.35
C ALA A 133 -12.34 -4.95 -7.25
N ARG A 134 -13.01 -4.00 -7.90
CA ARG A 134 -12.36 -2.83 -8.47
C ARG A 134 -12.63 -1.68 -7.51
N LEU A 135 -11.58 -1.08 -6.96
CA LEU A 135 -11.71 0.28 -6.45
C LEU A 135 -11.93 1.15 -7.68
N ALA A 136 -13.15 1.61 -7.91
CA ALA A 136 -13.32 2.81 -8.71
C ALA A 136 -12.55 3.89 -7.95
N GLY A 137 -11.57 4.55 -8.58
CA GLY A 137 -10.84 5.65 -7.98
C GLY A 137 -11.81 6.79 -7.73
N SER A 138 -12.60 6.71 -6.67
CA SER A 138 -13.67 7.64 -6.43
C SER A 138 -13.02 8.92 -5.95
N ALA A 139 -13.05 9.91 -6.83
CA ALA A 139 -12.76 11.32 -6.54
C ALA A 139 -13.51 11.86 -5.30
N GLN A 140 -14.50 11.11 -4.76
CA GLN A 140 -15.26 11.45 -3.57
C GLN A 140 -14.53 11.19 -2.23
N GLY A 141 -13.45 10.38 -2.22
CA GLY A 141 -12.64 10.13 -1.04
C GLY A 141 -13.29 9.27 0.06
N LEU A 142 -12.46 8.66 0.91
CA LEU A 142 -12.85 7.83 2.05
C LEU A 142 -12.36 8.47 3.35
N THR A 143 -13.26 8.67 4.31
CA THR A 143 -12.94 9.17 5.65
C THR A 143 -12.66 8.00 6.58
N LEU A 144 -11.45 8.02 7.15
CA LEU A 144 -10.98 7.04 8.13
C LEU A 144 -10.89 7.73 9.50
N THR A 145 -11.48 7.10 10.52
CA THR A 145 -11.55 7.67 11.88
C THR A 145 -11.24 6.60 12.92
N LEU A 146 -10.22 6.83 13.74
CA LEU A 146 -9.89 6.00 14.90
C LEU A 146 -11.05 5.95 15.91
N LYS A 147 -11.21 4.80 16.57
CA LYS A 147 -12.18 4.57 17.64
C LYS A 147 -11.62 4.90 19.02
#